data_AF-A0A2C6CI35-F1
#
_entry.id   AF-A0A2C6CI35-F1
#
_cell.length_a   1.000
_cell.length_b   1.000
_cell.length_c   1.000
_cell.angle_alpha   90.00
_cell.angle_beta   90.00
_cell.angle_gamma   90.00
#
_symmetry.space_group_name_H-M   'P 1'
#
loop_
_entity.id
_entity.type
_entity.pdbx_description
1 polymer ?
#
loop_
_entity_poly.entity_id
_entity_poly.type
_entity_poly.pdbx_seq_one_letter_code
_entity_poly.pdbx_strand_id
1 'polypeptide(L)'
;MRRYEYAASLIQKNFNDLGSTTEASARKLEQIEDKVAAGLLPSSFQFTVHLDGEPRIKRPFNTKHHLGRSKLSFEEFFDLIHPQWWKLYLMFGAAAYRVSKEFEEELAQVEAANQIKIPLQINEEPRYVWYNQVSIPAGFDAEGRLTAHVNIYQFDRRYDVNHLVTGPLTVFGKEVRLEVGEEIQRVAQQLFYTEYIDRTPAKRKQRLPYLTTSQAKVLYLYRKLALHERLDTVTSETVARASSNEWPDGGFSKSSIMAHARDIRQFFDQHAGQDTPLSAYNFGSLREMAGFLNGLFGKGPAFQ
;
A
#
# COMPACT_ATOMS: atom_id res chain seq x y z
N MET A 1 10.00 13.19 -15.07
CA MET A 1 8.88 12.23 -15.04
C MET A 1 7.82 12.73 -14.08
N ARG A 2 6.65 13.08 -14.60
CA ARG A 2 5.46 13.46 -13.82
C ARG A 2 4.91 12.23 -13.08
N ARG A 3 4.07 12.44 -12.06
CA ARG A 3 3.55 11.35 -11.21
C ARG A 3 2.75 10.33 -12.05
N TYR A 4 1.89 10.82 -12.94
CA TYR A 4 1.08 9.96 -13.80
C TYR A 4 1.93 9.19 -14.82
N GLU A 5 2.99 9.78 -15.38
CA GLU A 5 3.87 9.08 -16.33
C GLU A 5 4.51 7.86 -15.68
N TYR A 6 4.95 8.01 -14.42
CA TYR A 6 5.47 6.88 -13.65
C TYR A 6 4.40 5.83 -13.38
N ALA A 7 3.20 6.27 -12.95
CA ALA A 7 2.05 5.39 -12.74
C ALA A 7 1.71 4.55 -13.99
N ALA A 8 1.53 5.24 -15.12
CA ALA A 8 1.21 4.63 -16.41
C ALA A 8 2.32 3.67 -16.85
N SER A 9 3.60 4.04 -16.71
CA SER A 9 4.71 3.15 -17.04
C SER A 9 4.74 1.89 -16.18
N LEU A 10 4.37 2.00 -14.90
CA LEU A 10 4.31 0.87 -13.99
C LEU A 10 3.16 -0.06 -14.36
N ILE A 11 1.98 0.49 -14.66
CA ILE A 11 0.85 -0.30 -15.14
C ILE A 11 1.21 -0.98 -16.46
N GLN A 12 1.70 -0.24 -17.45
CA GLN A 12 2.07 -0.80 -18.75
C GLN A 12 3.16 -1.88 -18.62
N LYS A 13 4.14 -1.73 -17.73
CA LYS A 13 5.16 -2.76 -17.45
C LYS A 13 4.55 -4.05 -16.89
N ASN A 14 3.48 -3.97 -16.11
CA ASN A 14 2.84 -5.13 -15.49
C ASN A 14 1.66 -5.69 -16.32
N PHE A 15 1.19 -4.98 -17.35
CA PHE A 15 -0.07 -5.25 -18.05
C PHE A 15 -0.05 -5.01 -19.57
N ASN A 16 1.13 -4.97 -20.19
CA ASN A 16 1.23 -4.82 -21.64
C ASN A 16 0.68 -6.01 -22.43
N ASP A 17 0.41 -7.14 -21.77
CA ASP A 17 -0.10 -8.38 -22.35
C ASP A 17 -1.62 -8.52 -22.25
N LEU A 18 -2.33 -7.61 -21.57
CA LEU A 18 -3.78 -7.72 -21.36
C LEU A 18 -4.58 -7.69 -22.67
N GLY A 19 -5.54 -8.60 -22.78
CA GLY A 19 -6.56 -8.58 -23.81
C GLY A 19 -7.61 -7.49 -23.57
N SER A 20 -8.55 -7.37 -24.51
CA SER A 20 -9.75 -6.55 -24.29
C SER A 20 -10.70 -7.25 -23.32
N THR A 21 -11.39 -6.47 -22.48
CA THR A 21 -12.45 -7.00 -21.61
C THR A 21 -13.50 -7.74 -22.45
N THR A 22 -13.86 -8.97 -22.05
CA THR A 22 -14.90 -9.74 -22.74
C THR A 22 -16.27 -9.09 -22.60
N GLU A 23 -17.18 -9.37 -23.53
CA GLU A 23 -18.54 -8.82 -23.47
C GLU A 23 -19.29 -9.24 -22.19
N ALA A 24 -19.17 -10.51 -21.79
CA ALA A 24 -19.75 -11.02 -20.56
C ALA A 24 -19.20 -10.29 -19.32
N SER A 25 -17.88 -10.07 -19.28
CA SER A 25 -17.25 -9.33 -18.18
C SER A 25 -17.64 -7.85 -18.19
N ALA A 26 -17.75 -7.22 -19.36
CA ALA A 26 -18.18 -5.82 -19.48
C ALA A 26 -19.61 -5.63 -18.94
N ARG A 27 -20.53 -6.56 -19.23
CA ARG A 27 -21.90 -6.54 -18.65
C ARG A 27 -21.89 -6.72 -17.13
N LYS A 28 -21.04 -7.61 -16.61
CA LYS A 28 -20.89 -7.82 -15.16
C LYS A 28 -20.30 -6.58 -14.48
N LEU A 29 -19.30 -5.95 -15.08
CA LEU A 29 -18.72 -4.69 -14.64
C LEU A 29 -19.80 -3.61 -14.53
N GLU A 30 -20.62 -3.45 -15.58
CA GLU A 30 -21.72 -2.47 -15.59
C GLU A 30 -22.73 -2.71 -14.46
N GLN A 31 -23.10 -3.97 -14.21
CA GLN A 31 -23.97 -4.35 -13.09
C GLN A 31 -23.37 -4.01 -11.73
N ILE A 32 -22.06 -4.24 -11.54
CA ILE A 32 -21.35 -3.89 -10.29
C ILE A 32 -21.37 -2.37 -10.12
N GLU A 33 -21.00 -1.63 -11.16
CA GLU A 33 -20.96 -0.17 -11.13
C GLU A 33 -22.33 0.44 -10.79
N ASP A 34 -23.41 -0.09 -11.36
CA ASP A 34 -24.79 0.36 -11.11
C ASP A 34 -25.25 0.00 -9.69
N LYS A 35 -24.98 -1.23 -9.23
CA LYS A 35 -25.32 -1.68 -7.88
C LYS A 35 -24.60 -0.83 -6.83
N VAL A 36 -23.33 -0.53 -7.05
CA VAL A 36 -22.56 0.34 -6.17
C VAL A 36 -23.11 1.76 -6.22
N ALA A 37 -23.32 2.34 -7.40
CA ALA A 37 -23.90 3.68 -7.54
C ALA A 37 -25.24 3.83 -6.80
N ALA A 38 -26.12 2.83 -6.89
CA ALA A 38 -27.42 2.83 -6.21
C ALA A 38 -27.30 2.72 -4.67
N GLY A 39 -26.28 2.03 -4.17
CA GLY A 39 -26.06 1.81 -2.73
C GLY A 39 -25.09 2.79 -2.07
N LEU A 40 -24.49 3.73 -2.82
CA LEU A 40 -23.46 4.61 -2.30
C LEU A 40 -24.03 5.64 -1.33
N LEU A 41 -23.39 5.74 -0.16
CA LEU A 41 -23.66 6.79 0.80
C LEU A 41 -23.26 8.17 0.22
N PRO A 42 -23.91 9.26 0.65
CA PRO A 42 -23.53 10.62 0.24
C PRO A 42 -22.07 10.99 0.58
N SER A 43 -21.49 10.32 1.58
CA SER A 43 -20.10 10.46 2.01
C SER A 43 -19.10 9.68 1.15
N SER A 44 -19.52 9.13 0.02
CA SER A 44 -18.71 8.27 -0.82
C SER A 44 -18.81 8.65 -2.30
N PHE A 45 -17.74 8.37 -3.04
CA PHE A 45 -17.72 8.48 -4.50
C PHE A 45 -17.10 7.23 -5.10
N GLN A 46 -17.30 7.00 -6.40
CA GLN A 46 -16.66 5.90 -7.11
C GLN A 46 -16.19 6.29 -8.49
N PHE A 47 -15.29 5.48 -9.03
CA PHE A 47 -14.97 5.43 -10.44
C PHE A 47 -14.32 4.09 -10.80
N THR A 48 -14.31 3.78 -12.09
CA THR A 48 -13.69 2.55 -12.60
C THR A 48 -12.36 2.87 -13.26
N VAL A 49 -11.32 2.11 -12.94
CA VAL A 49 -10.01 2.17 -13.59
C VAL A 49 -9.92 1.01 -14.57
N HIS A 50 -9.76 1.34 -15.84
CA HIS A 50 -9.48 0.39 -16.91
C HIS A 50 -7.97 0.29 -17.14
N LEU A 51 -7.49 -0.94 -17.32
CA LEU A 51 -6.08 -1.32 -17.49
C LEU A 51 -5.79 -1.91 -18.87
N ASP A 52 -6.82 -2.19 -19.67
CA ASP A 52 -6.69 -2.64 -21.06
C ASP A 52 -6.12 -1.49 -21.93
N GLY A 53 -4.80 -1.49 -22.11
CA GLY A 53 -4.08 -0.45 -22.87
C GLY A 53 -3.64 0.74 -22.00
N GLU A 54 -3.92 1.97 -22.46
CA GLU A 54 -3.61 3.16 -21.68
C GLU A 54 -4.58 3.30 -20.48
N PRO A 55 -4.06 3.45 -19.24
CA PRO A 55 -4.91 3.51 -18.06
C PRO A 55 -5.87 4.69 -18.10
N ARG A 56 -7.15 4.43 -17.83
CA ARG A 56 -8.20 5.44 -17.93
C ARG A 56 -9.28 5.27 -16.87
N ILE A 57 -9.84 6.40 -16.44
CA ILE A 57 -10.97 6.44 -15.52
C ILE A 57 -12.28 6.51 -16.30
N LYS A 58 -13.26 5.69 -15.91
CA LYS A 58 -14.62 5.71 -16.44
C LYS A 58 -15.66 5.78 -15.32
N ARG A 59 -16.88 6.15 -15.72
CA ARG A 59 -18.09 6.22 -14.89
C ARG A 59 -17.87 6.86 -13.51
N PRO A 60 -17.32 8.07 -13.43
CA PRO A 60 -17.24 8.77 -12.17
C PRO A 60 -18.65 9.00 -11.62
N PHE A 61 -18.84 8.69 -10.34
CA PHE A 61 -20.09 8.95 -9.61
C PHE A 61 -19.78 9.73 -8.34
N ASN A 62 -20.54 10.78 -8.09
CA ASN A 62 -20.39 11.70 -6.95
C ASN A 62 -19.01 12.39 -6.81
N THR A 63 -18.12 12.27 -7.81
CA THR A 63 -16.78 12.90 -7.78
C THR A 63 -16.84 14.42 -7.74
N LYS A 64 -17.88 15.05 -8.33
CA LYS A 64 -18.06 16.51 -8.28
C LYS A 64 -18.25 17.01 -6.85
N HIS A 65 -19.02 16.29 -6.05
CA HIS A 65 -19.29 16.68 -4.66
C HIS A 65 -18.05 16.58 -3.79
N HIS A 66 -17.24 15.53 -4.00
CA HIS A 66 -16.07 15.24 -3.16
C HIS A 66 -14.79 15.93 -3.61
N LEU A 67 -14.58 16.02 -4.92
CA LEU A 67 -13.31 16.43 -5.53
C LEU A 67 -13.45 17.74 -6.32
N GLY A 68 -14.66 18.30 -6.41
CA GLY A 68 -14.95 19.49 -7.23
C GLY A 68 -14.97 19.22 -8.74
N ARG A 69 -14.81 17.96 -9.18
CA ARG A 69 -14.65 17.59 -10.59
C ARG A 69 -15.70 16.58 -11.06
N SER A 70 -16.46 16.93 -12.10
CA SER A 70 -17.47 16.03 -12.71
C SER A 70 -16.87 15.02 -13.67
N LYS A 71 -15.74 15.35 -14.29
CA LYS A 71 -14.92 14.44 -15.10
C LYS A 71 -13.58 14.36 -14.40
N LEU A 72 -13.02 13.16 -14.36
CA LEU A 72 -11.73 12.89 -13.72
C LEU A 72 -10.92 12.02 -14.66
N SER A 73 -9.82 12.55 -15.18
CA SER A 73 -8.86 11.76 -15.94
C SER A 73 -7.95 10.98 -14.98
N PHE A 74 -7.26 9.97 -15.53
CA PHE A 74 -6.29 9.21 -14.77
C PHE A 74 -5.14 10.10 -14.25
N GLU A 75 -4.63 11.01 -15.07
CA GLU A 75 -3.61 12.00 -14.67
C GLU A 75 -4.13 12.90 -13.54
N GLU A 76 -5.32 13.47 -13.71
CA GLU A 76 -5.92 14.37 -12.73
C GLU A 76 -6.13 13.70 -11.37
N PHE A 77 -6.51 12.42 -11.35
CA PHE A 77 -6.65 11.69 -10.09
C PHE A 77 -5.32 11.58 -9.33
N PHE A 78 -4.21 11.33 -10.03
CA PHE A 78 -2.89 11.23 -9.39
C PHE A 78 -2.39 12.55 -8.80
N ASP A 79 -2.83 13.68 -9.36
CA ASP A 79 -2.53 15.00 -8.83
C ASP A 79 -3.29 15.31 -7.54
N LEU A 80 -4.48 14.71 -7.36
CA LEU A 80 -5.26 14.83 -6.12
C LEU A 80 -4.64 14.05 -4.95
N ILE A 81 -3.82 13.02 -5.22
CA ILE A 81 -3.19 12.25 -4.14
C ILE A 81 -2.13 13.09 -3.45
N HIS A 82 -2.13 13.08 -2.11
CA HIS A 82 -1.11 13.80 -1.33
C HIS A 82 0.32 13.48 -1.81
N PRO A 83 1.21 14.49 -1.96
CA PRO A 83 2.55 14.32 -2.51
C PRO A 83 3.44 13.28 -1.82
N GLN A 84 3.18 13.00 -0.54
CA GLN A 84 3.91 11.98 0.23
C GLN A 84 3.34 10.56 0.04
N TRP A 85 2.09 10.43 -0.42
CA TRP A 85 1.35 9.16 -0.45
C TRP A 85 1.24 8.52 -1.83
N TRP A 86 1.35 9.30 -2.92
CA TRP A 86 1.13 8.78 -4.28
C TRP A 86 2.03 7.60 -4.66
N LYS A 87 3.27 7.55 -4.14
CA LYS A 87 4.18 6.41 -4.38
C LYS A 87 3.72 5.16 -3.66
N LEU A 88 3.30 5.30 -2.40
CA LEU A 88 2.76 4.18 -1.62
C LEU A 88 1.54 3.60 -2.32
N TYR A 89 0.65 4.50 -2.76
CA TYR A 89 -0.52 4.13 -3.53
C TYR A 89 -0.16 3.35 -4.80
N LEU A 90 0.85 3.79 -5.55
CA LEU A 90 1.30 3.08 -6.75
C LEU A 90 1.93 1.73 -6.48
N MET A 91 2.83 1.64 -5.51
CA MET A 91 3.46 0.37 -5.15
C MET A 91 2.42 -0.63 -4.66
N PHE A 92 1.43 -0.11 -3.93
CA PHE A 92 0.31 -0.88 -3.48
C PHE A 92 -0.54 -1.41 -4.64
N GLY A 93 -0.97 -0.53 -5.55
CA GLY A 93 -1.71 -0.95 -6.75
C GLY A 93 -0.94 -2.01 -7.54
N ALA A 94 0.33 -1.76 -7.82
CA ALA A 94 1.18 -2.71 -8.54
C ALA A 94 1.35 -4.06 -7.83
N ALA A 95 1.39 -4.08 -6.50
CA ALA A 95 1.41 -5.32 -5.74
C ALA A 95 0.08 -6.05 -5.79
N ALA A 96 -1.02 -5.35 -5.53
CA ALA A 96 -2.38 -5.90 -5.62
C ALA A 96 -2.59 -6.57 -6.98
N TYR A 97 -2.11 -5.92 -8.03
CA TYR A 97 -2.11 -6.42 -9.40
C TYR A 97 -1.27 -7.66 -9.64
N ARG A 98 0.00 -7.67 -9.21
CA ARG A 98 0.88 -8.83 -9.37
C ARG A 98 0.33 -10.06 -8.68
N VAL A 99 -0.12 -9.89 -7.44
CA VAL A 99 -0.70 -10.98 -6.67
C VAL A 99 -2.03 -11.41 -7.30
N SER A 100 -2.82 -10.47 -7.85
CA SER A 100 -4.06 -10.86 -8.52
C SER A 100 -3.85 -11.74 -9.76
N LYS A 101 -2.70 -11.62 -10.42
CA LYS A 101 -2.30 -12.50 -11.54
C LYS A 101 -1.86 -13.89 -11.05
N GLU A 102 -1.27 -13.96 -9.86
CA GLU A 102 -0.80 -15.22 -9.26
C GLU A 102 -1.93 -16.04 -8.63
N PHE A 103 -2.95 -15.36 -8.10
CA PHE A 103 -4.11 -15.96 -7.41
C PHE A 103 -5.42 -15.78 -8.19
N GLU A 104 -5.35 -15.82 -9.52
CA GLU A 104 -6.47 -15.48 -10.39
C GLU A 104 -7.69 -16.39 -10.18
N GLU A 105 -7.47 -17.71 -10.04
CA GLU A 105 -8.54 -18.70 -9.84
C GLU A 105 -9.22 -18.53 -8.48
N GLU A 106 -8.44 -18.29 -7.43
CA GLU A 106 -8.94 -18.04 -6.08
C GLU A 106 -9.74 -16.75 -6.04
N LEU A 107 -9.21 -15.66 -6.62
CA LEU A 107 -9.86 -14.35 -6.67
C LEU A 107 -11.11 -14.32 -7.54
N ALA A 108 -11.26 -15.23 -8.50
CA ALA A 108 -12.50 -15.38 -9.25
C ALA A 108 -13.61 -16.03 -8.41
N GLN A 109 -13.25 -16.84 -7.40
CA GLN A 109 -14.18 -17.57 -6.54
C GLN A 109 -14.59 -16.80 -5.28
N VAL A 110 -13.69 -15.98 -4.73
CA VAL A 110 -14.03 -15.04 -3.65
C VAL A 110 -14.38 -13.68 -4.23
N GLU A 111 -15.43 -13.04 -3.72
CA GLU A 111 -15.73 -11.62 -4.00
C GLU A 111 -14.66 -10.70 -3.36
N ALA A 112 -13.41 -10.84 -3.82
CA ALA A 112 -12.26 -10.20 -3.25
C ALA A 112 -12.31 -8.70 -3.52
N ALA A 113 -11.89 -7.92 -2.53
CA ALA A 113 -11.74 -6.49 -2.67
C ALA A 113 -10.56 -6.03 -1.82
N ASN A 114 -9.77 -5.10 -2.36
CA ASN A 114 -8.58 -4.57 -1.69
C ASN A 114 -8.89 -3.21 -1.05
N GLN A 115 -8.51 -3.02 0.21
CA GLN A 115 -8.71 -1.74 0.89
C GLN A 115 -7.38 -0.99 1.13
N ILE A 116 -7.35 0.30 0.81
CA ILE A 116 -6.24 1.21 1.17
C ILE A 116 -6.78 2.55 1.68
N LYS A 117 -6.06 3.18 2.60
CA LYS A 117 -6.33 4.56 2.98
C LYS A 117 -5.48 5.52 2.16
N ILE A 118 -6.12 6.53 1.59
CA ILE A 118 -5.44 7.50 0.75
C ILE A 118 -5.91 8.93 1.07
N PRO A 119 -4.99 9.87 1.28
CA PRO A 119 -5.35 11.26 1.43
C PRO A 119 -5.49 11.90 0.05
N LEU A 120 -6.69 12.40 -0.23
CA LEU A 120 -7.04 13.07 -1.47
C LEU A 120 -7.32 14.55 -1.21
N GLN A 121 -6.88 15.40 -2.12
CA GLN A 121 -7.19 16.81 -2.12
C GLN A 121 -8.67 17.01 -2.42
N ILE A 122 -9.33 17.82 -1.59
CA ILE A 122 -10.73 18.20 -1.79
C ILE A 122 -10.80 19.55 -2.50
N ASN A 123 -11.57 19.60 -3.59
CA ASN A 123 -11.74 20.80 -4.42
C ASN A 123 -10.39 21.40 -4.88
N GLU A 124 -10.39 22.67 -5.27
CA GLU A 124 -9.18 23.42 -5.64
C GLU A 124 -8.40 23.95 -4.43
N GLU A 125 -8.83 23.63 -3.20
CA GLU A 125 -8.15 24.04 -1.98
C GLU A 125 -7.02 23.06 -1.64
N PRO A 126 -5.90 23.51 -1.02
CA PRO A 126 -4.80 22.62 -0.61
C PRO A 126 -5.14 21.76 0.62
N ARG A 127 -6.42 21.45 0.84
CA ARG A 127 -6.89 20.66 1.97
C ARG A 127 -7.02 19.21 1.56
N TYR A 128 -6.49 18.33 2.40
CA TYR A 128 -6.56 16.88 2.18
C TYR A 128 -7.55 16.24 3.15
N VAL A 129 -8.14 15.14 2.70
CA VAL A 129 -9.06 14.32 3.47
C VAL A 129 -8.69 12.86 3.27
N TRP A 130 -8.75 12.09 4.35
CA TRP A 130 -8.59 10.65 4.31
C TRP A 130 -9.81 9.98 3.71
N TYR A 131 -9.58 9.16 2.69
CA TYR A 131 -10.56 8.25 2.13
C TYR A 131 -10.15 6.81 2.38
N ASN A 132 -11.10 5.97 2.75
CA ASN A 132 -11.00 4.52 2.67
C ASN A 132 -11.37 4.12 1.24
N GLN A 133 -10.38 3.72 0.45
CA GLN A 133 -10.61 3.14 -0.86
C GLN A 133 -10.85 1.64 -0.73
N VAL A 134 -11.91 1.14 -1.34
CA VAL A 134 -12.15 -0.28 -1.60
C VAL A 134 -12.09 -0.49 -3.11
N SER A 135 -11.24 -1.39 -3.57
CA SER A 135 -11.03 -1.71 -4.98
C SER A 135 -11.52 -3.13 -5.26
N ILE A 136 -12.51 -3.24 -6.15
CA ILE A 136 -13.17 -4.50 -6.51
C ILE A 136 -12.71 -4.87 -7.93
N PRO A 137 -12.05 -6.02 -8.12
CA PRO A 137 -11.78 -6.60 -9.44
C PRO A 137 -13.10 -6.87 -10.17
N ALA A 138 -13.27 -6.35 -11.39
CA ALA A 138 -14.58 -6.39 -12.05
C ALA A 138 -14.54 -6.64 -13.56
N GLY A 139 -13.48 -6.21 -14.26
CA GLY A 139 -13.29 -6.47 -15.69
C GLY A 139 -12.24 -7.54 -15.94
N PHE A 140 -12.48 -8.46 -16.87
CA PHE A 140 -11.59 -9.58 -17.21
C PHE A 140 -11.56 -9.82 -18.73
N ASP A 141 -10.38 -10.19 -19.25
CA ASP A 141 -10.20 -10.59 -20.66
C ASP A 141 -10.55 -12.07 -20.90
N ALA A 142 -10.34 -12.56 -22.12
CA ALA A 142 -10.71 -13.91 -22.52
C ALA A 142 -9.86 -14.99 -21.83
N GLU A 143 -8.65 -14.61 -21.40
CA GLU A 143 -7.74 -15.46 -20.66
C GLU A 143 -7.99 -15.40 -19.15
N GLY A 144 -9.01 -14.65 -18.71
CA GLY A 144 -9.37 -14.49 -17.30
C GLY A 144 -8.62 -13.36 -16.58
N ARG A 145 -7.73 -12.64 -17.28
CA ARG A 145 -6.85 -11.64 -16.67
C ARG A 145 -7.60 -10.34 -16.41
N LEU A 146 -7.26 -9.73 -15.29
CA LEU A 146 -7.92 -8.54 -14.76
C LEU A 146 -7.65 -7.29 -15.62
N THR A 147 -8.71 -6.71 -16.19
CA THR A 147 -8.69 -5.53 -17.06
C THR A 147 -9.34 -4.30 -16.46
N ALA A 148 -10.15 -4.40 -15.39
CA ALA A 148 -10.75 -3.23 -14.74
C ALA A 148 -11.06 -3.41 -13.26
N HIS A 149 -11.01 -2.29 -12.52
CA HIS A 149 -11.36 -2.22 -11.09
C HIS A 149 -12.41 -1.15 -10.83
N VAL A 150 -13.44 -1.50 -10.07
CA VAL A 150 -14.35 -0.51 -9.48
C VAL A 150 -13.75 -0.02 -8.17
N ASN A 151 -13.47 1.27 -8.07
CA ASN A 151 -12.87 1.88 -6.90
C ASN A 151 -13.89 2.75 -6.19
N ILE A 152 -14.18 2.39 -4.94
CA ILE A 152 -15.11 3.08 -4.04
C ILE A 152 -14.28 3.82 -3.01
N TYR A 153 -14.56 5.11 -2.82
CA TYR A 153 -13.88 5.95 -1.84
C TYR A 153 -14.89 6.44 -0.83
N GLN A 154 -14.75 6.00 0.41
CA GLN A 154 -15.57 6.45 1.52
C GLN A 154 -14.79 7.47 2.35
N PHE A 155 -15.40 8.63 2.61
CA PHE A 155 -14.84 9.61 3.53
C PHE A 155 -14.58 8.96 4.91
N ASP A 156 -13.35 9.11 5.42
CA ASP A 156 -12.97 8.68 6.77
C ASP A 156 -12.93 9.90 7.70
N ARG A 157 -11.96 10.79 7.50
CA ARG A 157 -11.74 11.97 8.34
C ARG A 157 -10.89 13.02 7.64
N ARG A 158 -10.81 14.23 8.21
CA ARG A 158 -9.88 15.26 7.72
C ARG A 158 -8.43 14.77 7.85
N TYR A 159 -7.60 15.13 6.87
CA TYR A 159 -6.16 14.87 6.97
C TYR A 159 -5.57 15.76 8.05
N ASP A 160 -5.00 15.14 9.07
CA ASP A 160 -4.18 15.80 10.08
C ASP A 160 -2.79 15.17 9.99
N VAL A 161 -1.81 16.03 9.74
CA VAL A 161 -0.39 15.68 9.63
C VAL A 161 0.09 14.96 10.89
N ASN A 162 -0.46 15.32 12.06
CA ASN A 162 -0.09 14.73 13.35
C ASN A 162 -0.72 13.35 13.61
N HIS A 163 -1.71 12.96 12.80
CA HIS A 163 -2.44 11.69 12.93
C HIS A 163 -2.32 10.88 11.64
N LEU A 164 -1.08 10.51 11.31
CA LEU A 164 -0.80 9.55 10.24
C LEU A 164 -1.54 8.25 10.54
N VAL A 165 -2.42 7.84 9.63
CA VAL A 165 -3.11 6.57 9.79
C VAL A 165 -2.10 5.45 9.60
N THR A 166 -1.80 4.75 10.68
CA THR A 166 -1.22 3.41 10.66
C THR A 166 -2.38 2.44 10.59
N GLY A 167 -2.44 1.59 9.57
CA GLY A 167 -3.54 0.64 9.45
C GLY A 167 -3.50 -0.16 8.15
N PRO A 168 -3.63 -1.50 8.23
CA PRO A 168 -3.33 -2.43 7.17
C PRO A 168 -4.38 -2.43 6.05
N LEU A 169 -3.94 -3.03 4.95
CA LEU A 169 -4.79 -3.57 3.91
C LEU A 169 -5.83 -4.52 4.47
N THR A 170 -7.00 -4.59 3.83
CA THR A 170 -7.91 -5.72 4.01
C THR A 170 -8.33 -6.26 2.65
N VAL A 171 -8.11 -7.56 2.44
CA VAL A 171 -8.73 -8.36 1.37
C VAL A 171 -9.95 -9.07 1.98
N PHE A 172 -11.10 -9.14 1.30
CA PHE A 172 -12.30 -9.82 1.83
C PHE A 172 -12.40 -11.29 1.33
N GLY A 173 -12.69 -12.24 2.25
CA GLY A 173 -12.85 -13.69 2.02
C GLY A 173 -12.06 -14.54 3.04
N LYS A 174 -12.69 -15.08 4.10
CA LYS A 174 -12.04 -15.43 5.40
C LYS A 174 -10.68 -16.17 5.38
N GLU A 175 -10.45 -17.14 4.50
CA GLU A 175 -9.21 -17.93 4.46
C GLU A 175 -8.23 -17.44 3.39
N VAL A 176 -8.69 -17.22 2.15
CA VAL A 176 -7.92 -16.58 1.06
C VAL A 176 -7.42 -15.18 1.43
N ARG A 177 -8.12 -14.50 2.36
CA ARG A 177 -7.82 -13.16 2.89
C ARG A 177 -6.45 -13.01 3.51
N LEU A 178 -6.01 -14.00 4.31
CA LEU A 178 -4.75 -13.86 5.04
C LEU A 178 -3.59 -14.01 4.08
N GLU A 179 -3.59 -15.07 3.26
CA GLU A 179 -2.51 -15.36 2.34
C GLU A 179 -2.37 -14.30 1.24
N VAL A 180 -3.45 -13.99 0.51
CA VAL A 180 -3.42 -12.99 -0.57
C VAL A 180 -3.15 -11.60 -0.01
N GLY A 181 -3.75 -11.24 1.13
CA GLY A 181 -3.53 -9.94 1.76
C GLY A 181 -2.10 -9.74 2.26
N GLU A 182 -1.52 -10.75 2.92
CA GLU A 182 -0.13 -10.75 3.37
C GLU A 182 0.84 -10.68 2.18
N GLU A 183 0.53 -11.41 1.10
CA GLU A 183 1.34 -11.44 -0.10
C GLU A 183 1.33 -10.10 -0.84
N ILE A 184 0.15 -9.46 -0.98
CA ILE A 184 0.06 -8.10 -1.53
C ILE A 184 0.92 -7.14 -0.69
N GLN A 185 0.84 -7.23 0.64
CA GLN A 185 1.62 -6.38 1.51
C GLN A 185 3.13 -6.63 1.35
N ARG A 186 3.55 -7.89 1.26
CA ARG A 186 4.94 -8.29 1.04
C ARG A 186 5.48 -7.75 -0.29
N VAL A 187 4.74 -7.94 -1.39
CA VAL A 187 5.11 -7.47 -2.73
C VAL A 187 5.14 -5.94 -2.78
N ALA A 188 4.20 -5.25 -2.14
CA ALA A 188 4.16 -3.79 -2.09
C ALA A 188 5.40 -3.22 -1.40
N GLN A 189 5.80 -3.82 -0.27
CA GLN A 189 7.03 -3.46 0.42
C GLN A 189 8.26 -3.70 -0.46
N GLN A 190 8.36 -4.88 -1.08
CA GLN A 190 9.48 -5.21 -1.98
C GLN A 190 9.59 -4.23 -3.16
N LEU A 191 8.46 -3.89 -3.79
CA LEU A 191 8.40 -2.90 -4.86
C LEU A 191 8.86 -1.53 -4.39
N PHE A 192 8.41 -1.08 -3.21
CA PHE A 192 8.86 0.18 -2.66
C PHE A 192 10.37 0.21 -2.42
N TYR A 193 10.96 -0.85 -1.88
CA TYR A 193 12.40 -0.87 -1.68
C TYR A 193 13.17 -0.88 -3.01
N THR A 194 12.80 -1.77 -3.93
CA THR A 194 13.55 -1.98 -5.18
C THR A 194 13.36 -0.85 -6.18
N GLU A 195 12.13 -0.40 -6.40
CA GLU A 195 11.81 0.60 -7.43
C GLU A 195 12.02 2.03 -6.92
N TYR A 196 11.94 2.25 -5.59
CA TYR A 196 12.02 3.60 -5.04
C TYR A 196 13.27 3.84 -4.20
N ILE A 197 13.56 3.02 -3.19
CA ILE A 197 14.73 3.25 -2.33
C ILE A 197 16.03 2.99 -3.10
N ASP A 198 16.16 1.84 -3.76
CA ASP A 198 17.41 1.44 -4.40
C ASP A 198 17.77 2.31 -5.62
N ARG A 199 16.76 2.68 -6.43
CA ARG A 199 16.91 3.54 -7.62
C ARG A 199 17.05 5.04 -7.33
N THR A 200 16.90 5.46 -6.07
CA THR A 200 17.13 6.86 -5.71
C THR A 200 18.64 7.19 -5.78
N PRO A 201 19.05 8.28 -6.47
CA PRO A 201 20.46 8.67 -6.54
C PRO A 201 21.08 8.84 -5.14
N ALA A 202 22.34 8.45 -4.96
CA ALA A 202 23.03 8.52 -3.66
C ALA A 202 22.97 9.90 -2.98
N LYS A 203 23.00 10.99 -3.77
CA LYS A 203 22.84 12.38 -3.28
C LYS A 203 21.43 12.70 -2.75
N ARG A 204 20.40 11.98 -3.20
CA ARG A 204 19.02 12.07 -2.68
C ARG A 204 18.77 11.10 -1.53
N LYS A 205 19.49 9.97 -1.46
CA LYS A 205 19.53 9.08 -0.28
C LYS A 205 20.07 9.81 0.97
N GLN A 206 20.97 10.78 0.79
CA GLN A 206 21.45 11.65 1.87
C GLN A 206 20.46 12.74 2.32
N ARG A 207 19.44 13.08 1.51
CA ARG A 207 18.52 14.19 1.79
C ARG A 207 17.19 13.78 2.41
N LEU A 208 16.90 12.49 2.45
CA LEU A 208 15.69 11.97 3.04
C LEU A 208 16.10 10.89 4.04
N PRO A 209 15.63 10.96 5.29
CA PRO A 209 15.97 9.96 6.27
C PRO A 209 15.24 8.68 5.89
N TYR A 210 15.98 7.71 5.37
CA TYR A 210 15.47 6.37 5.11
C TYR A 210 16.37 5.33 5.76
N LEU A 211 15.75 4.25 6.22
CA LEU A 211 16.44 3.02 6.56
C LEU A 211 17.09 2.43 5.30
N THR A 212 18.30 1.89 5.43
CA THR A 212 18.92 1.05 4.40
C THR A 212 18.08 -0.20 4.16
N THR A 213 18.23 -0.84 3.00
CA THR A 213 17.53 -2.10 2.66
C THR A 213 17.74 -3.18 3.73
N SER A 214 18.95 -3.28 4.30
CA SER A 214 19.24 -4.19 5.41
C SER A 214 18.50 -3.79 6.69
N GLN A 215 18.52 -2.52 7.08
CA GLN A 215 17.80 -2.03 8.25
C GLN A 215 16.29 -2.24 8.12
N ALA A 216 15.72 -2.00 6.94
CA ALA A 216 14.33 -2.28 6.65
C ALA A 216 13.95 -3.76 6.79
N LYS A 217 14.78 -4.66 6.22
CA LYS A 217 14.61 -6.12 6.36
C LYS A 217 14.65 -6.56 7.82
N VAL A 218 15.58 -6.02 8.61
CA VAL A 218 15.65 -6.30 10.05
C VAL A 218 14.40 -5.80 10.78
N LEU A 219 13.95 -4.58 10.49
CA LEU A 219 12.73 -4.02 11.08
C LEU A 219 11.48 -4.84 10.75
N TYR A 220 11.36 -5.31 9.51
CA TYR A 220 10.29 -6.22 9.08
C TYR A 220 10.25 -7.50 9.91
N LEU A 221 11.39 -8.17 10.10
CA LEU A 221 11.44 -9.42 10.87
C LEU A 221 11.08 -9.21 12.34
N TYR A 222 11.54 -8.13 12.96
CA TYR A 222 11.13 -7.80 14.33
C TYR A 222 9.62 -7.66 14.46
N ARG A 223 8.98 -7.03 13.46
CA ARG A 223 7.53 -6.85 13.43
C ARG A 223 6.77 -8.15 13.14
N LYS A 224 7.23 -8.95 12.17
CA LYS A 224 6.64 -10.26 11.84
C LYS A 224 6.58 -11.15 13.09
N LEU A 225 7.71 -11.26 13.79
CA LEU A 225 7.83 -12.06 15.01
C LEU A 225 6.96 -11.53 16.17
N ALA A 226 6.88 -10.20 16.33
CA ALA A 226 6.10 -9.60 17.41
C ALA A 226 4.58 -9.67 17.18
N LEU A 227 4.13 -9.37 15.96
CA LEU A 227 2.70 -9.24 15.66
C LEU A 227 2.06 -10.55 15.18
N HIS A 228 2.75 -11.30 14.31
CA HIS A 228 2.17 -12.49 13.67
C HIS A 228 2.45 -13.76 14.48
N GLU A 229 3.66 -13.92 15.00
CA GLU A 229 4.03 -15.11 15.80
C GLU A 229 3.69 -14.97 17.29
N ARG A 230 3.15 -13.80 17.70
CA ARG A 230 2.77 -13.48 19.08
C ARG A 230 3.85 -13.83 20.11
N LEU A 231 5.12 -13.62 19.75
CA LEU A 231 6.20 -13.86 20.67
C LEU A 231 6.22 -12.75 21.73
N ASP A 232 6.03 -13.14 23.00
CA ASP A 232 6.11 -12.24 24.16
C ASP A 232 7.45 -11.50 24.22
N THR A 233 8.51 -12.07 23.62
CA THR A 233 9.81 -11.42 23.50
C THR A 233 10.47 -11.80 22.18
N VAL A 234 10.65 -10.80 21.31
CA VAL A 234 11.47 -10.94 20.10
C VAL A 234 12.91 -10.61 20.46
N THR A 235 13.86 -11.50 20.21
CA THR A 235 15.29 -11.22 20.46
C THR A 235 16.06 -11.12 19.15
N SER A 236 17.23 -10.49 19.15
CA SER A 236 18.15 -10.52 18.00
C SER A 236 18.50 -11.93 17.54
N GLU A 237 18.47 -12.91 18.45
CA GLU A 237 18.70 -14.34 18.15
C GLU A 237 17.53 -14.93 17.37
N THR A 238 16.30 -14.61 17.78
CA THR A 238 15.07 -15.05 17.10
C THR A 238 14.98 -14.41 15.71
N VAL A 239 15.31 -13.13 15.59
CA VAL A 239 15.35 -12.41 14.31
C VAL A 239 16.44 -12.95 13.39
N ALA A 240 17.63 -13.27 13.91
CA ALA A 240 18.69 -13.87 13.10
C ALA A 240 18.25 -15.23 12.53
N ARG A 241 17.66 -16.10 13.36
CA ARG A 241 17.09 -17.38 12.91
C ARG A 241 16.00 -17.19 11.86
N ALA A 242 15.06 -16.28 12.11
CA ALA A 242 14.00 -15.96 11.15
C ALA A 242 14.58 -15.43 9.82
N SER A 243 15.66 -14.64 9.88
CA SER A 243 16.31 -14.11 8.68
C SER A 243 16.99 -15.19 7.83
N SER A 244 17.56 -16.22 8.45
CA SER A 244 18.15 -17.35 7.73
C SER A 244 17.09 -18.23 7.08
N ASN A 245 15.90 -18.32 7.67
CA ASN A 245 14.76 -19.02 7.08
C ASN A 245 14.13 -18.21 5.92
N GLU A 246 13.96 -16.91 6.11
CA GLU A 246 13.36 -16.02 5.11
C GLU A 246 14.29 -15.78 3.91
N TRP A 247 15.61 -15.72 4.16
CA TRP A 247 16.64 -15.43 3.16
C TRP A 247 17.84 -16.40 3.30
N PRO A 248 17.74 -17.64 2.78
CA PRO A 248 18.78 -18.66 2.94
C PRO A 248 20.16 -18.24 2.43
N ASP A 249 20.20 -17.48 1.33
CA ASP A 249 21.46 -17.02 0.70
C ASP A 249 21.95 -15.65 1.21
N GLY A 250 21.28 -15.08 2.22
CA GLY A 250 21.51 -13.69 2.63
C GLY A 250 20.98 -13.31 4.01
N GLY A 251 20.89 -14.29 4.92
CA GLY A 251 20.45 -14.08 6.30
C GLY A 251 21.41 -13.19 7.08
N PHE A 252 20.90 -12.58 8.14
CA PHE A 252 21.67 -11.70 9.00
C PHE A 252 22.19 -12.46 10.22
N SER A 253 23.48 -12.30 10.54
CA SER A 253 24.01 -12.75 11.81
C SER A 253 23.40 -11.95 12.96
N LYS A 254 23.39 -12.52 14.17
CA LYS A 254 22.96 -11.81 15.40
C LYS A 254 23.66 -10.46 15.56
N SER A 255 24.96 -10.38 15.29
CA SER A 255 25.73 -9.13 15.41
C SER A 255 25.29 -8.09 14.39
N SER A 256 24.98 -8.51 13.15
CA SER A 256 24.42 -7.64 12.11
C SER A 256 23.02 -7.15 12.47
N ILE A 257 22.15 -8.03 12.99
CA ILE A 257 20.82 -7.65 13.50
C ILE A 257 20.95 -6.59 14.59
N MET A 258 21.85 -6.76 15.55
CA MET A 258 22.04 -5.78 16.64
C MET A 258 22.56 -4.43 16.14
N ALA A 259 23.49 -4.44 15.18
CA ALA A 259 23.99 -3.22 14.56
C ALA A 259 22.85 -2.47 13.84
N HIS A 260 22.11 -3.16 12.99
CA HIS A 260 20.96 -2.57 12.28
C HIS A 260 19.88 -2.10 13.25
N ALA A 261 19.54 -2.86 14.29
CA ALA A 261 18.55 -2.46 15.29
C ALA A 261 18.97 -1.20 16.06
N ARG A 262 20.27 -1.01 16.34
CA ARG A 262 20.80 0.23 16.92
C ARG A 262 20.66 1.40 15.96
N ASP A 263 21.03 1.22 14.70
CA ASP A 263 20.92 2.27 13.69
C ASP A 263 19.47 2.67 13.44
N ILE A 264 18.57 1.68 13.38
CA ILE A 264 17.11 1.87 13.25
C ILE A 264 16.58 2.66 14.45
N ARG A 265 17.03 2.33 15.66
CA ARG A 265 16.66 3.09 16.86
C ARG A 265 17.15 4.54 16.77
N GLN A 266 18.44 4.74 16.49
CA GLN A 266 19.02 6.07 16.35
C GLN A 266 18.29 6.88 15.28
N PHE A 267 17.93 6.23 14.17
CA PHE A 267 17.11 6.79 13.12
C PHE A 267 15.76 7.27 13.66
N PHE A 268 15.01 6.42 14.37
CA PHE A 268 13.71 6.82 14.92
C PHE A 268 13.84 7.92 15.99
N ASP A 269 14.85 7.84 16.86
CA ASP A 269 15.10 8.84 17.91
C ASP A 269 15.41 10.22 17.30
N GLN A 270 16.19 10.27 16.22
CA GLN A 270 16.52 11.52 15.50
C GLN A 270 15.34 12.13 14.75
N HIS A 271 14.36 11.30 14.38
CA HIS A 271 13.24 11.70 13.53
C HIS A 271 11.89 11.64 14.26
N ALA A 272 11.86 11.42 15.58
CA ALA A 272 10.66 11.22 16.38
C ALA A 272 9.64 12.38 16.34
N GLY A 273 10.03 13.53 15.76
CA GLY A 273 9.16 14.69 15.50
C GLY A 273 9.11 15.15 14.04
N GLN A 274 9.55 14.33 13.09
CA GLN A 274 9.51 14.63 11.65
C GLN A 274 8.55 13.70 10.91
N ASP A 275 7.76 14.26 9.98
CA ASP A 275 6.92 13.50 9.07
C ASP A 275 7.77 12.76 8.04
N THR A 276 8.11 11.50 8.35
CA THR A 276 8.83 10.65 7.41
C THR A 276 7.83 9.73 6.67
N PRO A 277 8.06 9.39 5.39
CA PRO A 277 7.26 8.37 4.71
C PRO A 277 7.29 6.98 5.36
N LEU A 278 8.20 6.75 6.32
CA LEU A 278 8.34 5.49 7.05
C LEU A 278 7.24 5.29 8.11
N SER A 279 6.71 6.35 8.74
CA SER A 279 5.55 6.22 9.64
C SER A 279 4.28 5.78 8.90
N ALA A 280 4.20 5.98 7.58
CA ALA A 280 3.12 5.52 6.73
C ALA A 280 3.14 4.00 6.43
N TYR A 281 4.23 3.28 6.74
CA TYR A 281 4.39 1.85 6.47
C TYR A 281 3.91 0.91 7.59
N ASN A 282 2.85 1.30 8.30
CA ASN A 282 2.28 0.52 9.41
C ASN A 282 3.24 0.30 10.60
N PHE A 283 4.18 1.21 10.85
CA PHE A 283 5.12 1.09 11.98
C PHE A 283 4.63 1.74 13.28
N GLY A 284 3.37 2.17 13.35
CA GLY A 284 2.93 3.06 14.43
C GLY A 284 3.52 4.46 14.24
N SER A 285 3.23 5.36 15.17
CA SER A 285 4.01 6.59 15.30
C SER A 285 5.48 6.23 15.53
N LEU A 286 6.41 7.07 15.06
CA LEU A 286 7.86 6.85 15.29
C LEU A 286 8.18 6.69 16.80
N ARG A 287 7.32 7.26 17.66
CA ARG A 287 7.33 7.13 19.11
C ARG A 287 6.95 5.73 19.60
N GLU A 288 5.94 5.09 19.03
CA GLU A 288 5.57 3.70 19.35
C GLU A 288 6.67 2.74 18.93
N MET A 289 7.28 2.96 17.76
CA MET A 289 8.40 2.16 17.29
C MET A 289 9.67 2.35 18.15
N ALA A 290 9.97 3.58 18.57
CA ALA A 290 11.05 3.84 19.53
C ALA A 290 10.77 3.17 20.88
N GLY A 291 9.51 3.15 21.34
CA GLY A 291 9.06 2.42 22.53
C GLY A 291 9.26 0.91 22.41
N PHE A 292 8.87 0.30 21.30
CA PHE A 292 9.09 -1.11 21.00
C PHE A 292 10.60 -1.46 21.01
N LEU A 293 11.43 -0.66 20.34
CA LEU A 293 12.88 -0.83 20.33
C LEU A 293 13.49 -0.64 21.74
N ASN A 294 12.94 0.25 22.57
CA ASN A 294 13.40 0.43 23.95
C ASN A 294 13.16 -0.80 24.84
N GLY A 295 12.03 -1.50 24.63
CA GLY A 295 11.76 -2.79 25.27
C GLY A 295 12.76 -3.88 24.86
N LEU A 296 13.14 -3.90 23.57
CA LEU A 296 14.12 -4.85 23.04
C LEU A 296 15.55 -4.65 23.56
N PHE A 297 15.91 -3.41 23.92
CA PHE A 297 17.24 -3.06 24.43
C PHE A 297 17.32 -2.91 25.95
N GLY A 298 16.26 -3.28 26.69
CA GLY A 298 16.25 -3.29 28.16
C GLY A 298 16.46 -1.92 28.83
N LYS A 299 16.09 -0.83 28.15
CA LYS A 299 16.30 0.55 28.66
C LYS A 299 15.01 1.38 28.79
N GLY A 300 13.87 0.74 29.08
CA GLY A 300 12.63 1.43 29.41
C GLY A 300 11.55 0.47 29.90
N PRO A 301 10.53 0.95 30.64
CA PRO A 301 9.42 0.11 31.07
C PRO A 301 8.72 -0.48 29.85
N ALA A 302 8.54 -1.81 29.86
CA ALA A 302 7.69 -2.49 28.89
C ALA A 302 6.29 -1.86 28.95
N PHE A 303 5.76 -1.45 27.79
CA PHE A 303 4.38 -0.98 27.70
C PHE A 303 3.45 -2.12 28.16
N GLN A 304 2.65 -1.85 29.19
CA GLN A 304 1.40 -2.57 29.48
C GLN A 304 0.27 -1.96 28.66
#